data_AF-A0A938FYX5-F1
#
_entry.id   AF-A0A938FYX5-F1
#
_cell.length_a   1.000
_cell.length_b   1.000
_cell.length_c   1.000
_cell.angle_alpha   90.00
_cell.angle_beta   90.00
_cell.angle_gamma   90.00
#
_symmetry.space_group_name_H-M   'P 1'
#
loop_
_entity.id
_entity.type
_entity.pdbx_description
1 polymer ?
#
loop_
_entity_poly.entity_id
_entity_poly.type
_entity_poly.pdbx_seq_one_letter_code
_entity_poly.pdbx_strand_id
1 'polypeptide(L)' 'MLRKLKSLGYSANLSYALGFLSVIASIVIWFTQGGTGSAEEQAAAERFGIFVGLWAPTFMAIGNGIDNLPDEKK' A
#
# COMPACT_ATOMS: atom_id res chain seq x y z
N MET A 1 -11.63 6.08 14.57
CA MET A 1 -10.27 5.62 14.22
C MET A 1 -9.62 6.50 13.16
N LEU A 2 -10.23 6.69 11.98
CA LEU A 2 -9.67 7.53 10.90
C LEU A 2 -9.39 8.98 11.31
N ARG A 3 -10.24 9.57 12.18
CA ARG A 3 -9.96 10.88 12.78
C ARG A 3 -8.65 10.93 13.58
N LYS A 4 -8.32 9.85 14.30
CA LYS A 4 -7.04 9.74 15.02
C LYS A 4 -5.87 9.64 14.05
N LEU A 5 -6.02 8.93 12.92
CA LEU A 5 -5.02 8.93 11.85
C LEU A 5 -4.82 10.35 11.29
N LYS A 6 -5.90 11.04 10.94
CA LYS A 6 -5.86 12.43 10.44
C LYS A 6 -5.20 13.38 11.45
N SER A 7 -5.51 13.25 12.74
CA SER A 7 -4.87 14.06 13.80
C SER A 7 -3.40 13.73 14.03
N LEU A 8 -2.94 12.53 13.66
CA LEU A 8 -1.52 12.14 13.67
C LEU A 8 -0.78 12.61 12.40
N GLY A 9 -1.44 13.34 11.50
CA GLY A 9 -0.84 13.88 10.28
C GLY A 9 -0.97 12.98 9.06
N TYR A 10 -1.70 11.86 9.15
CA TYR A 10 -2.01 11.03 7.97
C TYR A 10 -3.00 11.77 7.06
N SER A 11 -2.60 12.02 5.81
CA SER A 11 -3.45 12.66 4.79
C SER A 11 -3.94 11.66 3.75
N ALA A 12 -5.03 11.98 3.06
CA ALA A 12 -5.54 11.17 1.95
C ALA A 12 -4.48 11.02 0.86
N ASN A 13 -3.80 12.10 0.49
CA ASN A 13 -2.70 12.09 -0.49
C ASN A 13 -1.56 11.15 -0.09
N LEU A 14 -1.17 11.13 1.19
CA LEU A 14 -0.16 10.19 1.68
C LEU A 14 -0.65 8.73 1.52
N SER A 15 -1.89 8.44 1.88
CA SER A 15 -2.46 7.11 1.70
C SER A 15 -2.49 6.69 0.22
N TYR A 16 -2.90 7.56 -0.70
CA TYR A 16 -2.86 7.26 -2.13
C TYR A 16 -1.44 7.03 -2.65
N ALA A 17 -0.47 7.84 -2.19
CA ALA A 17 0.93 7.66 -2.52
C ALA A 17 1.47 6.30 -2.03
N LEU A 18 1.12 5.90 -0.80
CA LEU A 18 1.49 4.58 -0.26
C LEU A 18 0.86 3.43 -1.05
N GLY A 19 -0.39 3.59 -1.51
CA GLY A 19 -1.06 2.62 -2.37
C GLY A 19 -0.38 2.46 -3.73
N PHE A 20 0.09 3.55 -4.33
CA PHE A 20 0.87 3.48 -5.56
C PHE A 20 2.28 2.91 -5.32
N LEU A 21 2.91 3.32 -4.23
CA LEU A 21 4.23 2.84 -3.83
C LEU A 21 4.23 1.33 -3.57
N SER A 22 3.16 0.76 -3.02
CA SER A 22 3.08 -0.69 -2.78
C SER A 22 3.04 -1.50 -4.08
N VAL A 23 2.45 -0.97 -5.15
CA VAL A 23 2.47 -1.60 -6.49
C VAL A 23 3.87 -1.53 -7.11
N ILE A 24 4.56 -0.40 -7.01
CA ILE A 24 5.94 -0.31 -7.51
C ILE A 24 6.85 -1.23 -6.69
N ALA A 25 6.70 -1.21 -5.37
CA ALA A 25 7.48 -2.05 -4.46
C ALA A 25 7.28 -3.54 -4.74
N SER A 26 6.06 -4.00 -5.07
CA SER A 26 5.83 -5.40 -5.41
C SER A 26 6.59 -5.85 -6.64
N ILE A 27 6.64 -5.01 -7.68
CA ILE A 27 7.41 -5.26 -8.91
C ILE A 27 8.90 -5.33 -8.59
N VAL A 28 9.42 -4.35 -7.84
CA VAL A 28 10.84 -4.31 -7.45
C VAL A 28 11.21 -5.53 -6.61
N ILE A 29 10.36 -5.92 -5.66
CA ILE A 29 10.56 -7.12 -4.84
C ILE A 29 10.62 -8.36 -5.72
N TRP A 30 9.68 -8.54 -6.65
CA TRP A 30 9.68 -9.70 -7.54
C TRP A 30 11.00 -9.79 -8.33
N PHE A 31 11.46 -8.67 -8.91
CA PHE A 31 12.73 -8.64 -9.64
C PHE A 31 13.96 -8.93 -8.74
N THR A 32 13.97 -8.44 -7.50
CA THR A 32 15.13 -8.55 -6.60
C THR A 32 15.19 -9.85 -5.82
N GLN A 33 14.05 -10.53 -5.60
CA GLN A 33 13.97 -11.78 -4.84
C GLN A 33 14.03 -13.05 -5.70
N GLY A 34 14.45 -12.93 -6.96
CA GLY A 34 14.64 -14.10 -7.83
C GLY A 34 13.42 -14.43 -8.69
N GLY A 35 12.58 -13.44 -9.03
CA GLY A 35 11.52 -13.60 -10.02
C GLY A 35 12.02 -14.02 -11.41
N THR A 36 13.31 -13.84 -11.68
CA THR A 36 13.99 -14.34 -12.90
C THR A 36 14.99 -15.48 -12.59
N GLY A 37 14.90 -16.08 -11.41
CA GLY A 37 15.81 -17.13 -10.92
C GLY A 37 15.27 -18.55 -11.16
N SER A 38 15.66 -19.49 -10.28
CA SER A 38 15.12 -20.85 -10.25
C SER A 38 13.62 -20.88 -9.91
N ALA A 39 12.95 -22.00 -10.15
CA ALA A 39 11.53 -22.15 -9.89
C ALA A 39 11.17 -21.95 -8.39
N GLU A 40 12.00 -22.43 -7.46
CA GLU A 40 11.83 -22.17 -6.03
C GLU A 40 11.93 -20.67 -5.70
N GLU A 41 12.94 -19.97 -6.24
CA GLU A 41 13.15 -18.54 -5.99
C GLU A 41 12.02 -17.70 -6.57
N GLN A 42 11.54 -18.05 -7.76
CA GLN A 42 10.42 -17.38 -8.40
C GLN A 42 9.14 -17.52 -7.56
N ALA A 43 8.84 -18.71 -7.04
CA ALA A 43 7.67 -18.92 -6.20
C ALA A 43 7.71 -18.10 -4.90
N ALA A 44 8.89 -17.94 -4.29
CA ALA A 44 9.07 -17.09 -3.11
C ALA A 44 8.89 -15.59 -3.46
N ALA A 45 9.49 -15.15 -4.57
CA ALA A 45 9.40 -13.77 -5.06
C ALA A 45 7.96 -13.37 -5.41
N GLU A 46 7.21 -14.25 -6.08
CA GLU A 46 5.81 -14.04 -6.43
C GLU A 46 4.93 -13.90 -5.18
N ARG A 47 5.06 -14.80 -4.20
CA ARG A 47 4.27 -14.75 -2.97
C ARG A 47 4.50 -13.46 -2.20
N PHE A 48 5.75 -13.05 -2.06
CA PHE A 48 6.10 -11.84 -1.33
C PHE A 48 5.70 -10.57 -2.10
N GLY A 49 5.94 -10.54 -3.42
CA GLY A 49 5.50 -9.45 -4.28
C GLY A 49 3.98 -9.26 -4.23
N ILE A 50 3.20 -10.32 -4.38
CA ILE A 50 1.73 -10.26 -4.29
C ILE A 50 1.30 -9.74 -2.92
N PHE A 51 1.89 -10.23 -1.83
CA PHE A 51 1.55 -9.76 -0.48
C PHE A 51 1.72 -8.24 -0.35
N VAL A 52 2.81 -7.67 -0.85
CA VAL A 52 3.04 -6.21 -0.83
C VAL A 52 2.09 -5.48 -1.77
N GLY A 53 1.85 -6.01 -2.97
CA GLY A 53 0.94 -5.41 -3.95
C GLY A 53 -0.50 -5.31 -3.45
N LEU A 54 -0.96 -6.27 -2.64
CA LEU A 54 -2.31 -6.32 -2.07
C LEU A 54 -2.61 -5.19 -1.07
N TRP A 55 -1.62 -4.43 -0.60
CA TRP A 55 -1.86 -3.29 0.28
C TRP A 55 -2.43 -2.07 -0.45
N ALA A 56 -2.35 -2.02 -1.78
CA ALA A 56 -2.88 -0.93 -2.58
C ALA A 56 -4.37 -0.63 -2.29
N PRO A 57 -5.31 -1.58 -2.39
CA PRO A 57 -6.72 -1.32 -2.06
C PRO A 57 -6.94 -0.86 -0.62
N THR A 58 -6.16 -1.37 0.35
CA THR A 58 -6.26 -0.93 1.75
C THR A 58 -5.88 0.53 1.91
N PHE A 59 -4.76 0.95 1.32
CA PHE A 59 -4.33 2.34 1.37
C PHE A 59 -5.29 3.27 0.63
N MET A 60 -5.82 2.84 -0.52
CA MET A 60 -6.84 3.60 -1.25
C MET A 60 -8.12 3.76 -0.42
N ALA A 61 -8.58 2.70 0.27
CA ALA A 61 -9.74 2.77 1.15
C ALA A 61 -9.53 3.70 2.34
N ILE A 62 -8.33 3.69 2.95
CA ILE A 62 -7.97 4.63 4.02
C ILE A 62 -7.97 6.07 3.51
N GLY A 63 -7.36 6.31 2.34
CA GLY A 63 -7.32 7.64 1.71
C GLY A 63 -8.71 8.19 1.46
N ASN A 64 -9.57 7.38 0.81
CA ASN A 64 -10.98 7.73 0.58
C ASN A 64 -11.71 7.99 1.90
N GLY A 65 -11.47 7.17 2.91
CA GLY A 65 -12.05 7.36 4.24
C GLY A 65 -11.65 8.69 4.87
N ILE A 66 -10.38 9.10 4.75
CA ILE A 66 -9.87 10.37 5.28
C ILE A 66 -10.43 11.56 4.49
N ASP A 67 -10.51 11.47 3.17
CA ASP A 67 -10.96 12.55 2.29
C ASP A 67 -12.45 12.85 2.47
N ASN A 68 -13.26 11.81 2.76
CA ASN A 68 -14.69 11.94 3.03
C ASN A 68 -15.01 12.17 4.52
N LEU A 69 -14.01 12.37 5.40
CA LEU A 69 -14.29 12.66 6.81
C LEU A 69 -14.96 14.05 6.92
N PRO A 70 -16.16 14.14 7.54
CA PRO A 70 -16.77 15.44 7.80
C PRO A 70 -15.88 16.26 8.73
N ASP A 71 -15.62 17.50 8.36
CA ASP A 71 -14.92 18.43 9.23
C ASP A 71 -15.70 18.62 10.53
N GLU A 72 -14.95 18.67 11.63
CA GLU A 72 -15.54 18.89 12.94
C GLU A 72 -16.12 20.30 12.96
N LYS A 73 -17.44 20.41 13.18
CA LYS A 73 -18.05 21.72 13.44
C LYS A 73 -17.42 22.23 14.75
N LYS A 74 -16.59 23.27 14.63
CA LYS A 74 -16.06 24.01 15.78
C LYS A 74 -17.18 24.55 16.66
#